data_AF-A0A538KXE8-F1
#
_entry.id   AF-A0A538KXE8-F1
#
_cell.length_a   1.000
_cell.length_b   1.000
_cell.length_c   1.000
_cell.angle_alpha   90.00
_cell.angle_beta   90.00
_cell.angle_gamma   90.00
#
_symmetry.space_group_name_H-M   'P 1'
#
loop_
_entity.id
_entity.type
_entity.pdbx_description
1 polymer ?
#
loop_
_entity_poly.entity_id
_entity_poly.type
_entity_poly.pdbx_seq_one_letter_code
_entity_poly.pdbx_strand_id
1 'polypeptide(L)'
;MRLPLAAFAALVVATVGAFFITQHLKVTTPLISAVSPPTAPVIVPDGGSSTCPNSTSISFYLLHQADSVNVYVVDARDQVVRTLATAVPMGRKQRVAFTWRGLADGGSARAGTYNFRVVLVHQRRTIDPVIVGATDSPAAVTVRAVCSAA
;
A
#
# COMPACT_ATOMS: atom_id res chain seq x y z
N MET A 1 36.60 -39.95 -14.96
CA MET A 1 35.89 -39.36 -13.81
C MET A 1 35.83 -37.84 -13.92
N ARG A 2 35.23 -37.30 -14.99
CA ARG A 2 35.17 -35.83 -15.27
C ARG A 2 33.78 -35.37 -15.75
N LEU A 3 33.00 -36.27 -16.35
CA LEU A 3 31.60 -36.03 -16.72
C LEU A 3 30.71 -35.53 -15.56
N PRO A 4 30.72 -36.13 -14.36
CA PRO A 4 29.81 -35.69 -13.30
C PRO A 4 30.15 -34.28 -12.79
N LEU A 5 31.44 -33.93 -12.78
CA LEU A 5 31.90 -32.60 -12.34
C LEU A 5 31.49 -31.51 -13.33
N ALA A 6 31.57 -31.80 -14.64
CA ALA A 6 31.13 -30.88 -15.69
C ALA A 6 29.61 -30.67 -15.66
N ALA A 7 28.84 -31.75 -15.47
CA ALA A 7 27.39 -31.67 -15.35
C ALA A 7 26.96 -30.86 -14.12
N PHE A 8 27.62 -31.08 -12.97
CA PHE A 8 27.36 -30.32 -11.75
C PHE A 8 27.68 -28.83 -11.91
N ALA A 9 28.83 -28.50 -12.50
CA ALA A 9 29.22 -27.11 -12.74
C ALA A 9 28.26 -26.39 -13.70
N ALA A 10 27.82 -27.07 -14.76
CA ALA A 10 26.83 -26.53 -15.70
C ALA A 10 25.49 -26.25 -15.00
N LEU A 11 25.05 -27.17 -14.13
CA LEU A 11 23.81 -27.01 -13.38
C LEU A 11 23.89 -25.83 -12.42
N VAL A 12 25.00 -25.66 -11.68
CA VAL A 12 25.22 -24.54 -10.76
C VAL A 12 25.21 -23.19 -11.47
N VAL A 13 25.88 -23.08 -12.64
CA VAL A 13 25.88 -21.82 -13.42
C VAL A 13 24.47 -21.50 -13.92
N ALA A 14 23.70 -22.52 -14.33
CA ALA A 14 22.31 -22.34 -14.74
C ALA A 14 21.42 -21.86 -13.58
N THR A 15 21.55 -22.43 -12.37
CA THR A 15 20.78 -21.97 -11.21
C THR A 15 21.18 -20.58 -10.75
N VAL A 16 22.46 -20.25 -10.74
CA VAL A 16 22.94 -18.90 -10.40
C VAL A 16 22.41 -17.88 -11.41
N GLY A 17 22.51 -18.16 -12.72
CA GLY A 17 21.98 -17.31 -13.77
C GLY A 17 20.46 -17.11 -13.66
N ALA A 18 19.70 -18.19 -13.41
CA ALA A 18 18.26 -18.11 -13.17
C ALA A 18 17.93 -17.26 -11.93
N PHE A 19 18.70 -17.41 -10.85
CA PHE A 19 18.52 -16.61 -9.64
C PHE A 19 18.77 -15.12 -9.91
N PHE A 20 19.82 -14.78 -10.68
CA PHE A 20 20.07 -13.39 -11.10
C PHE A 20 18.97 -12.81 -11.98
N ILE A 21 18.43 -13.58 -12.93
CA ILE A 21 17.29 -13.17 -13.76
C ILE A 21 16.07 -12.89 -12.87
N THR A 22 15.77 -13.76 -11.90
CA THR A 22 14.64 -13.55 -10.97
C THR A 22 14.86 -12.38 -10.01
N GLN A 23 16.09 -12.13 -9.57
CA GLN A 23 16.39 -10.98 -8.71
C GLN A 23 16.27 -9.65 -9.44
N HIS A 24 16.65 -9.59 -10.72
CA HIS A 24 16.56 -8.35 -11.51
C HIS A 24 15.11 -7.96 -11.85
N LEU A 25 14.15 -8.90 -11.72
CA LEU A 25 12.71 -8.59 -11.80
C LEU A 25 12.14 -8.02 -10.50
N LYS A 26 12.91 -7.99 -9.40
CA LYS A 26 12.43 -7.56 -8.08
C LYS A 26 12.82 -6.12 -7.72
N VAL A 27 13.36 -5.35 -8.68
CA VAL A 27 13.60 -3.91 -8.52
C VAL A 27 12.49 -3.16 -9.24
N THR A 28 11.27 -3.32 -8.75
CA THR A 28 10.21 -2.36 -9.05
C THR A 28 10.54 -1.14 -8.21
N THR A 29 11.20 -0.15 -8.81
CA THR A 29 11.44 1.15 -8.18
C THR A 29 10.11 1.65 -7.62
N PRO A 30 10.01 1.94 -6.30
CA PRO A 30 8.77 2.39 -5.71
C PRO A 30 8.40 3.71 -6.38
N LEU A 31 7.40 3.67 -7.26
CA LEU A 31 6.98 4.86 -8.02
C LEU A 31 6.26 5.88 -7.12
N ILE A 32 5.77 5.39 -6.00
CA ILE A 32 5.17 6.18 -4.92
C ILE A 32 6.29 6.46 -3.91
N SER A 33 6.50 7.73 -3.60
CA SER A 33 7.43 8.14 -2.54
C SER A 33 6.80 9.22 -1.68
N ALA A 34 7.35 9.37 -0.48
CA ALA A 34 6.90 10.32 0.54
C ALA A 34 5.42 10.18 0.92
N VAL A 35 5.01 8.93 1.17
CA VAL A 35 3.79 8.64 1.92
C VAL A 35 3.95 9.29 3.28
N SER A 36 3.14 10.32 3.54
CA SER A 36 3.02 10.86 4.89
C SER A 36 2.29 9.85 5.76
N PRO A 37 2.72 9.65 7.02
CA PRO A 37 1.95 8.88 7.99
C PRO A 37 0.50 9.38 8.03
N PRO A 38 -0.47 8.50 8.33
CA PRO A 38 -1.84 8.88 8.53
C PRO A 38 -1.91 10.00 9.56
N THR A 39 -2.69 11.05 9.29
CA THR A 39 -2.84 12.19 10.22
C THR A 39 -3.34 11.74 11.59
N ALA A 40 -4.13 10.67 11.63
CA ALA A 40 -4.55 10.00 12.85
C ALA A 40 -4.35 8.48 12.70
N PRO A 41 -3.52 7.84 13.54
CA PRO A 41 -3.32 6.38 13.51
C PRO A 41 -4.51 5.63 14.13
N VAL A 42 -5.36 6.33 14.88
CA VAL A 42 -6.59 5.79 15.48
C VAL A 42 -7.74 6.71 15.12
N ILE A 43 -8.84 6.15 14.60
CA ILE A 43 -10.07 6.90 14.33
C ILE A 43 -11.28 6.24 14.97
N VAL A 44 -12.28 7.06 15.30
CA VAL A 44 -13.59 6.65 15.81
C VAL A 44 -14.64 7.22 14.85
N PRO A 45 -15.35 6.41 14.03
CA PRO A 45 -16.21 6.90 12.96
C PRO A 45 -17.28 7.91 13.43
N ASP A 46 -17.88 7.66 14.59
CA ASP A 46 -18.89 8.51 15.22
C ASP A 46 -18.30 9.54 16.20
N GLY A 47 -16.96 9.70 16.19
CA GLY A 47 -16.25 10.70 16.97
C GLY A 47 -16.30 12.10 16.34
N GLY A 48 -15.34 12.94 16.70
CA GLY A 48 -15.26 14.32 16.18
C GLY A 48 -14.50 15.31 17.07
N SER A 49 -13.78 14.82 18.08
CA SER A 49 -12.95 15.66 18.95
C SER A 49 -11.46 15.53 18.61
N SER A 50 -10.62 16.41 19.14
CA SER A 50 -9.16 16.31 19.00
C SER A 50 -8.60 15.02 19.59
N THR A 51 -9.19 14.51 20.68
CA THR A 51 -8.81 13.25 21.32
C THR A 51 -9.32 12.03 20.55
N CYS A 52 -10.46 12.17 19.85
CA CYS A 52 -11.09 11.10 19.08
C CYS A 52 -11.43 11.59 17.68
N PRO A 53 -10.41 11.64 16.79
CA PRO A 53 -10.62 12.04 15.42
C PRO A 53 -11.52 11.02 14.71
N ASN A 54 -12.44 11.53 13.89
CA ASN A 54 -13.35 10.72 13.07
C ASN A 54 -12.84 10.47 11.66
N SER A 55 -11.65 10.98 11.34
CA SER A 55 -11.07 10.87 10.02
C SER A 55 -9.56 10.83 10.08
N THR A 56 -8.99 10.21 9.07
CA THR A 56 -7.56 10.14 8.85
C THR A 56 -7.29 10.40 7.38
N SER A 57 -6.17 11.05 7.09
CA SER A 57 -5.77 11.36 5.73
C SER A 57 -4.40 10.77 5.46
N ILE A 58 -4.25 10.17 4.29
CA ILE A 58 -2.95 9.77 3.75
C ILE A 58 -2.61 10.69 2.58
N SER A 59 -1.37 11.15 2.49
CA SER A 59 -0.93 11.95 1.35
C SER A 59 0.33 11.37 0.74
N PHE A 60 0.38 11.35 -0.59
CA PHE A 60 1.53 10.90 -1.35
C PHE A 60 1.61 11.66 -2.67
N TYR A 61 2.73 11.50 -3.38
CA TYR A 61 2.88 12.02 -4.74
C TYR A 61 3.62 11.02 -5.62
N LEU A 62 3.46 11.16 -6.93
CA LEU A 62 4.17 10.37 -7.93
C LEU A 62 5.49 11.05 -8.30
N LEU A 63 6.62 10.33 -8.20
CA LEU A 63 7.94 10.91 -8.47
C LEU A 63 8.22 11.04 -9.97
N HIS A 64 8.09 9.92 -10.68
CA HIS A 64 8.71 9.77 -12.00
C HIS A 64 7.72 9.97 -13.14
N GLN A 65 6.45 9.60 -12.98
CA GLN A 65 5.44 9.66 -14.04
C GLN A 65 4.07 10.07 -13.48
N ALA A 66 3.28 10.74 -14.31
CA ALA A 66 1.88 11.00 -14.02
C ALA A 66 1.08 9.73 -14.33
N ASP A 67 0.12 9.37 -13.48
CA ASP A 67 -0.72 8.19 -13.66
C ASP A 67 -2.07 8.42 -12.97
N SER A 68 -3.04 7.58 -13.27
CA SER A 68 -4.28 7.49 -12.51
C SER A 68 -4.13 6.50 -11.36
N VAL A 69 -4.60 6.88 -10.18
CA VAL A 69 -4.54 6.04 -8.98
C VAL A 69 -5.93 5.59 -8.55
N ASN A 70 -5.99 4.36 -8.07
CA ASN A 70 -7.09 3.87 -7.26
C ASN A 70 -6.62 3.77 -5.81
N VAL A 71 -7.41 4.27 -4.88
CA VAL A 71 -7.11 4.23 -3.46
C VAL A 71 -8.23 3.47 -2.76
N TYR A 72 -7.85 2.40 -2.08
CA TYR A 72 -8.74 1.52 -1.35
C TYR A 72 -8.35 1.49 0.12
N VAL A 73 -9.34 1.27 0.98
CA VAL A 73 -9.13 0.86 2.36
C VAL A 73 -9.41 -0.63 2.43
N VAL A 74 -8.45 -1.36 2.99
CA VAL A 74 -8.55 -2.81 3.18
C VAL A 74 -8.49 -3.16 4.66
N ASP A 75 -9.16 -4.23 5.06
CA ASP A 75 -9.07 -4.76 6.42
C ASP A 75 -7.79 -5.61 6.63
N ALA A 76 -7.64 -6.17 7.83
CA ALA A 76 -6.54 -7.08 8.16
C ALA A 76 -6.52 -8.40 7.35
N ARG A 77 -7.58 -8.71 6.60
CA ARG A 77 -7.69 -9.86 5.69
C ARG A 77 -7.52 -9.44 4.23
N ASP A 78 -7.03 -8.22 3.98
CA ASP A 78 -6.83 -7.66 2.65
C ASP A 78 -8.13 -7.49 1.82
N GLN A 79 -9.29 -7.51 2.48
CA GLN A 79 -10.59 -7.27 1.85
C GLN A 79 -10.86 -5.79 1.73
N VAL A 80 -11.26 -5.33 0.54
CA VAL A 80 -11.64 -3.94 0.30
C VAL A 80 -12.92 -3.63 1.06
N VAL A 81 -12.84 -2.72 2.02
CA VAL A 81 -14.00 -2.24 2.80
C VAL A 81 -14.54 -0.93 2.27
N ARG A 82 -13.70 -0.16 1.57
CA ARG A 82 -14.07 1.12 0.98
C ARG A 82 -13.16 1.46 -0.19
N THR A 83 -13.76 2.03 -1.23
CA THR A 83 -13.01 2.73 -2.29
C THR A 83 -13.03 4.23 -2.01
N LEU A 84 -11.86 4.86 -1.90
CA LEU A 84 -11.71 6.30 -1.67
C LEU A 84 -11.56 7.08 -2.97
N ALA A 85 -10.91 6.45 -3.96
CA ALA A 85 -10.66 7.06 -5.25
C ALA A 85 -10.54 5.97 -6.33
N THR A 86 -11.07 6.27 -7.51
CA THR A 86 -11.00 5.41 -8.69
C THR A 86 -10.56 6.25 -9.89
N ALA A 87 -9.52 5.80 -10.58
CA ALA A 87 -8.93 6.40 -11.76
C ALA A 87 -8.64 7.91 -11.62
N VAL A 88 -8.20 8.33 -10.43
CA VAL A 88 -7.93 9.75 -10.17
C VAL A 88 -6.58 10.11 -10.79
N PRO A 89 -6.54 11.03 -11.78
CA PRO A 89 -5.28 11.43 -12.40
C PRO A 89 -4.41 12.21 -11.40
N MET A 90 -3.17 11.78 -11.24
CA MET A 90 -2.16 12.43 -10.42
C MET A 90 -0.98 12.87 -11.28
N GLY A 91 -0.64 14.15 -11.19
CA GLY A 91 0.55 14.73 -11.80
C GLY A 91 1.84 14.33 -11.10
N ARG A 92 2.97 14.53 -11.78
CA ARG A 92 4.31 14.36 -11.20
C ARG A 92 4.54 15.39 -10.10
N LYS A 93 5.12 14.96 -8.97
CA LYS A 93 5.42 15.79 -7.79
C LYS A 93 4.22 16.55 -7.23
N GLN A 94 3.00 16.15 -7.59
CA GLN A 94 1.77 16.72 -7.06
C GLN A 94 1.34 15.90 -5.86
N ARG A 95 1.39 16.52 -4.67
CA ARG A 95 0.90 15.90 -3.43
C ARG A 95 -0.62 15.91 -3.44
N VAL A 96 -1.21 14.74 -3.32
CA VAL A 96 -2.66 14.57 -3.19
C VAL A 96 -2.94 13.84 -1.88
N ALA A 97 -3.94 14.32 -1.16
CA ALA A 97 -4.38 13.73 0.10
C ALA A 97 -5.73 13.01 -0.10
N PHE A 98 -5.84 11.83 0.47
CA PHE A 98 -7.06 11.03 0.47
C PHE A 98 -7.51 10.85 1.92
N THR A 99 -8.71 11.35 2.23
CA THR A 99 -9.30 11.28 3.56
C THR A 99 -10.25 10.11 3.66
N TRP A 100 -10.11 9.35 4.73
CA TRP A 100 -11.05 8.30 5.12
C TRP A 100 -11.69 8.64 6.46
N ARG A 101 -13.02 8.56 6.53
CA ARG A 101 -13.83 8.86 7.72
C ARG A 101 -14.23 7.63 8.53
N GLY A 102 -13.51 6.52 8.38
CA GLY A 102 -13.89 5.26 9.04
C GLY A 102 -15.19 4.66 8.51
N LEU A 103 -15.55 4.94 7.24
CA LEU A 103 -16.74 4.43 6.59
C LEU A 103 -16.39 3.25 5.68
N ALA A 104 -17.18 2.19 5.77
CA ALA A 104 -17.27 1.09 4.82
C ALA A 104 -18.44 1.31 3.85
N ASP A 105 -18.59 0.45 2.84
CA ASP A 105 -19.69 0.56 1.87
C ASP A 105 -21.08 0.38 2.51
N GLY A 106 -21.17 -0.35 3.62
CA GLY A 106 -22.41 -0.59 4.37
C GLY A 106 -22.65 0.30 5.59
N GLY A 107 -21.85 1.36 5.81
CA GLY A 107 -21.93 2.23 6.99
C GLY A 107 -20.61 2.38 7.72
N SER A 108 -20.60 2.50 9.05
CA SER A 108 -19.37 2.61 9.83
C SER A 108 -18.52 1.33 9.74
N ALA A 109 -17.21 1.50 9.54
CA ALA A 109 -16.26 0.39 9.55
C ALA A 109 -16.21 -0.24 10.94
N ARG A 110 -16.08 -1.57 10.99
CA ARG A 110 -15.99 -2.30 12.26
C ARG A 110 -14.69 -1.95 12.98
N ALA A 111 -14.66 -2.08 14.30
CA ALA A 111 -13.42 -1.93 15.05
C ALA A 111 -12.37 -2.95 14.55
N GLY A 112 -11.16 -2.50 14.29
CA GLY A 112 -10.10 -3.32 13.71
C GLY A 112 -8.99 -2.50 13.08
N THR A 113 -7.99 -3.19 12.53
CA THR A 113 -6.88 -2.56 11.81
C THR A 113 -7.16 -2.56 10.30
N TYR A 114 -6.88 -1.43 9.67
CA TYR A 114 -7.10 -1.18 8.27
C TYR A 114 -5.85 -0.59 7.64
N ASN A 115 -5.66 -0.88 6.36
CA ASN A 115 -4.52 -0.40 5.57
C ASN A 115 -5.01 0.34 4.34
N PHE A 116 -4.23 1.31 3.87
CA PHE A 116 -4.46 1.95 2.58
C PHE A 116 -3.75 1.16 1.49
N ARG A 117 -4.48 0.77 0.45
CA ARG A 117 -3.96 0.14 -0.75
C ARG A 117 -4.05 1.13 -1.89
N VAL A 118 -2.92 1.41 -2.53
CA VAL A 118 -2.85 2.32 -3.68
C VAL A 118 -2.44 1.53 -4.93
N VAL A 119 -3.22 1.67 -6.00
CA VAL A 119 -3.00 0.99 -7.27
C VAL A 119 -2.84 2.00 -8.38
N LEU A 120 -1.84 1.81 -9.24
CA LEU A 120 -1.57 2.64 -10.41
C LEU A 120 -2.21 1.99 -11.64
N VAL A 121 -3.07 2.72 -12.36
CA VAL A 121 -3.98 2.16 -13.36
C VAL A 121 -3.31 1.91 -14.71
N HIS A 122 -2.44 2.81 -15.20
CA HIS A 122 -1.94 2.75 -16.58
C HIS A 122 -0.56 2.13 -16.73
N GLN A 123 0.12 1.79 -15.64
CA GLN A 123 1.41 1.15 -15.73
C GLN A 123 1.27 -0.27 -16.26
N ARG A 124 1.67 -0.44 -17.53
CA ARG A 124 1.81 -1.72 -18.25
C ARG A 124 2.97 -2.58 -17.73
N ARG A 125 3.25 -2.51 -16.44
CA ARG A 125 4.01 -3.49 -15.67
C ARG A 125 3.08 -3.82 -14.52
N THR A 126 2.78 -5.08 -14.30
CA THR A 126 2.01 -5.52 -13.13
C THR A 126 2.79 -5.13 -11.89
N ILE A 127 2.63 -3.89 -11.43
CA ILE A 127 3.10 -3.46 -10.13
C ILE A 127 2.04 -4.00 -9.21
N ASP A 128 2.42 -5.03 -8.45
CA ASP A 128 1.60 -5.53 -7.35
C ASP A 128 1.05 -4.31 -6.60
N PRO A 129 -0.25 -4.30 -6.25
CA PRO A 129 -0.89 -3.19 -5.55
C PRO A 129 0.08 -2.72 -4.49
N VAL A 130 0.57 -1.48 -4.58
CA VAL A 130 1.48 -0.96 -3.57
C VAL A 130 0.64 -0.89 -2.31
N ILE A 131 0.75 -1.94 -1.49
CA ILE A 131 0.31 -1.91 -0.12
C ILE A 131 1.25 -0.90 0.49
N VAL A 132 0.68 0.26 0.80
CA VAL A 132 1.39 1.30 1.51
C VAL A 132 1.61 0.75 2.91
N GLY A 133 2.69 -0.01 3.10
CA GLY A 133 2.91 -0.81 4.31
C GLY A 133 3.87 -1.99 4.21
N ALA A 134 4.50 -2.28 3.07
CA ALA A 134 5.53 -3.31 3.02
C ALA A 134 6.83 -2.81 3.70
N THR A 135 7.14 -3.46 4.83
CA THR A 135 8.32 -3.36 5.72
C THR A 135 8.42 -2.07 6.56
N ASP A 136 8.10 -2.19 7.85
CA ASP A 136 8.23 -1.21 8.96
C ASP A 136 7.19 -0.07 9.04
N SER A 137 5.93 -0.47 9.30
CA SER A 137 4.64 0.24 9.14
C SER A 137 4.35 1.48 10.01
N PRO A 138 4.26 2.69 9.40
CA PRO A 138 3.53 3.84 9.95
C PRO A 138 2.15 4.07 9.30
N ALA A 139 1.70 3.23 8.35
CA ALA A 139 0.52 3.50 7.51
C ALA A 139 -0.76 2.73 7.90
N ALA A 140 -0.67 1.83 8.88
CA ALA A 140 -1.84 1.14 9.42
C ALA A 140 -2.68 2.10 10.27
N VAL A 141 -4.00 2.08 10.06
CA VAL A 141 -4.96 2.84 10.86
C VAL A 141 -5.84 1.88 11.64
N THR A 142 -5.98 2.14 12.93
CA THR A 142 -6.88 1.40 13.80
C THR A 142 -8.21 2.13 13.92
N VAL A 143 -9.30 1.47 13.55
CA VAL A 143 -10.66 1.95 13.83
C VAL A 143 -11.09 1.40 15.19
N ARG A 144 -11.61 2.27 16.05
CA ARG A 144 -12.25 1.88 17.31
C ARG A 144 -13.74 2.20 17.25
N ALA A 145 -14.54 1.34 17.88
CA ALA A 145 -15.98 1.56 18.01
C ALA A 145 -16.33 2.65 19.04
N VAL A 146 -15.44 2.90 20.00
CA VAL A 146 -15.65 3.86 21.08
C VAL A 146 -14.39 4.68 21.32
N CYS A 147 -14.62 5.96 21.61
CA CYS A 147 -13.62 6.88 22.10
C CYS A 147 -13.29 6.52 23.55
N SER A 148 -12.18 5.80 23.76
CA SER A 148 -11.62 5.61 25.10
C SER A 148 -10.61 6.72 25.33
N ALA A 149 -10.95 7.69 26.17
CA ALA A 149 -9.94 8.53 26.80
C ALA A 149 -9.07 7.62 27.67
N ALA A 150 -7.76 7.64 27.45
CA ALA A 150 -6.81 7.14 28.44
C ALA A 150 -6.66 8.20 29.54
#